data_AF-A0A4P1RWQ6-F1
#
_entry.id   AF-A0A4P1RWQ6-F1
#
_cell.length_a   1.000
_cell.length_b   1.000
_cell.length_c   1.000
_cell.angle_alpha   90.00
_cell.angle_beta   90.00
_cell.angle_gamma   90.00
#
_symmetry.space_group_name_H-M   'P 1'
#
loop_
_entity.id
_entity.type
_entity.pdbx_description
1 polymer ?
#
loop_
_entity_poly.entity_id
_entity_poly.type
_entity_poly.pdbx_seq_one_letter_code
_entity_poly.pdbx_strand_id
1 'polypeptide(L)'
;GVFHNFAILSIKKQYPWHAKKVMNAVWGMGQMMFTKFVIVVDEDVDVHNLNDVMWRVGNNVDPRRDMTFTDGPLDVLDHAAPVARIGTKIGIDATKKWASEGFVRDWPDDILMEKTVKMKIGALLRELNLVE
;
A
#
# COMPACT_ATOMS: atom_id res chain seq x y z
N GLY A 1 22.23 2.71 4.60
CA GLY A 1 21.10 1.79 4.75
C GLY A 1 19.89 2.49 4.18
N VAL A 2 19.34 2.00 3.07
CA VAL A 2 18.17 2.62 2.43
C VAL A 2 17.27 1.57 1.73
N PHE A 3 17.66 0.29 1.75
CA PHE A 3 17.04 -0.74 0.91
C PHE A 3 15.65 -1.19 1.40
N HIS A 4 15.33 -0.98 2.67
CA HIS A 4 14.11 -1.50 3.32
C HIS A 4 13.21 -0.39 3.91
N ASN A 5 13.38 0.85 3.48
CA ASN A 5 12.63 1.99 4.03
C ASN A 5 11.14 1.91 3.69
N PHE A 6 10.79 1.37 2.54
CA PHE A 6 9.40 1.15 2.12
C PHE A 6 9.09 -0.34 2.06
N ALA A 7 7.94 -0.72 2.63
CA ALA A 7 7.33 -2.02 2.39
C ALA A 7 5.89 -1.79 1.91
N ILE A 8 5.56 -2.36 0.76
CA ILE A 8 4.20 -2.32 0.19
C ILE A 8 3.65 -3.73 0.30
N LEU A 9 2.52 -3.89 0.99
CA LEU A 9 1.90 -5.17 1.26
C LEU A 9 0.49 -5.18 0.71
N SER A 10 0.22 -6.12 -0.20
CA SER A 10 -1.13 -6.45 -0.62
C SER A 10 -1.71 -7.50 0.33
N ILE A 11 -2.94 -7.28 0.81
CA ILE A 11 -3.60 -8.17 1.77
C ILE A 11 -5.02 -8.51 1.31
N LYS A 12 -5.42 -9.75 1.59
CA LYS A 12 -6.83 -10.12 1.63
C LYS A 12 -7.41 -9.62 2.95
N LYS A 13 -8.07 -8.46 2.94
CA LYS A 13 -8.70 -7.88 4.13
C LYS A 13 -9.85 -8.77 4.62
N GLN A 14 -9.81 -9.18 5.89
CA GLN A 14 -10.76 -10.16 6.46
C GLN A 14 -11.61 -9.60 7.61
N TYR A 15 -11.19 -8.49 8.22
CA TYR A 15 -11.89 -7.85 9.34
C TYR A 15 -11.54 -6.35 9.40
N PRO A 16 -12.35 -5.54 10.11
CA PRO A 16 -12.06 -4.13 10.33
C PRO A 16 -10.68 -3.92 10.94
N TRP A 17 -9.94 -2.93 10.46
CA TRP A 17 -8.60 -2.57 10.95
C TRP A 17 -7.52 -3.64 10.72
N HIS A 18 -7.74 -4.60 9.79
CA HIS A 18 -6.75 -5.63 9.47
C HIS A 18 -5.38 -5.04 9.09
N ALA A 19 -5.37 -3.93 8.34
CA ALA A 19 -4.14 -3.25 7.93
C ALA A 19 -3.27 -2.83 9.13
N LYS A 20 -3.89 -2.37 10.24
CA LYS A 20 -3.15 -2.00 11.46
C LYS A 20 -2.43 -3.18 12.10
N LYS A 21 -3.04 -4.37 12.12
CA LYS A 21 -2.37 -5.59 12.58
C LYS A 21 -1.15 -5.91 11.71
N VAL A 22 -1.31 -5.81 10.38
CA VAL A 22 -0.24 -6.09 9.41
C VAL A 22 0.92 -5.12 9.60
N MET A 23 0.65 -3.82 9.75
CA MET A 23 1.69 -2.81 10.04
C MET A 23 2.51 -3.15 11.29
N ASN A 24 1.84 -3.47 12.40
CA ASN A 24 2.52 -3.84 13.64
C ASN A 24 3.31 -5.15 13.51
N ALA A 25 2.81 -6.11 12.72
CA ALA A 25 3.55 -7.34 12.45
C ALA A 25 4.85 -7.05 11.69
N VAL A 26 4.81 -6.18 10.67
CA VAL A 26 6.02 -5.75 9.92
C VAL A 26 7.05 -5.14 10.86
N TRP A 27 6.63 -4.21 11.73
CA TRP A 27 7.54 -3.57 12.69
C TRP A 27 8.02 -4.50 13.81
N GLY A 28 7.31 -5.60 14.06
CA GLY A 28 7.73 -6.64 15.01
C GLY A 28 8.66 -7.70 14.41
N MET A 29 8.91 -7.70 13.10
CA MET A 29 9.64 -8.77 12.41
C MET A 29 11.10 -8.40 12.14
N GLY A 30 12.04 -9.04 12.84
CA GLY A 30 13.47 -9.14 12.47
C GLY A 30 14.04 -7.90 11.77
N GLN A 31 14.52 -8.04 10.54
CA GLN A 31 15.06 -6.91 9.76
C GLN A 31 14.01 -5.91 9.26
N MET A 32 12.74 -6.32 9.16
CA MET A 32 11.62 -5.45 8.77
C MET A 32 11.27 -4.44 9.87
N MET A 33 11.75 -4.64 11.10
CA MET A 33 11.60 -3.67 12.20
C MET A 33 12.15 -2.29 11.82
N PHE A 34 13.11 -2.20 10.89
CA PHE A 34 13.71 -0.94 10.45
C PHE A 34 12.90 -0.20 9.38
N THR A 35 11.88 -0.83 8.78
CA THR A 35 11.04 -0.21 7.75
C THR A 35 10.35 1.06 8.29
N LYS A 36 10.48 2.15 7.54
CA LYS A 36 9.96 3.48 7.90
C LYS A 36 8.55 3.69 7.39
N PHE A 37 8.27 3.24 6.19
CA PHE A 37 7.02 3.43 5.48
C PHE A 37 6.41 2.07 5.17
N VAL A 38 5.27 1.77 5.75
CA VAL A 38 4.51 0.55 5.46
C VAL A 38 3.21 0.95 4.77
N ILE A 39 3.03 0.57 3.51
CA ILE A 39 1.81 0.84 2.76
C ILE A 39 1.05 -0.48 2.63
N VAL A 40 -0.20 -0.50 3.05
CA VAL A 40 -1.06 -1.68 2.96
C VAL A 40 -2.17 -1.42 1.95
N VAL A 41 -2.27 -2.28 0.94
CA VAL A 41 -3.26 -2.22 -0.14
C VAL A 41 -4.07 -3.52 -0.20
N ASP A 42 -5.18 -3.53 -0.93
CA ASP A 42 -6.02 -4.73 -1.08
C ASP A 42 -5.38 -5.79 -2.01
N GLU A 43 -5.97 -6.99 -2.02
CA GLU A 43 -5.47 -8.18 -2.74
C GLU A 43 -5.43 -8.03 -4.26
N ASP A 44 -6.20 -7.09 -4.81
CA ASP A 44 -6.33 -6.82 -6.24
C ASP A 44 -5.32 -5.79 -6.78
N VAL A 45 -4.42 -5.30 -5.93
CA VAL A 45 -3.43 -4.28 -6.24
C VAL A 45 -2.06 -4.90 -6.50
N ASP A 46 -1.45 -4.57 -7.64
CA ASP A 46 -0.08 -5.00 -7.95
C ASP A 46 0.92 -4.09 -7.23
N VAL A 47 1.57 -4.64 -6.20
CA VAL A 47 2.57 -3.92 -5.39
C VAL A 47 3.83 -3.54 -6.14
N HIS A 48 4.10 -4.17 -7.29
CA HIS A 48 5.24 -3.83 -8.15
C HIS A 48 4.91 -2.70 -9.13
N ASN A 49 3.63 -2.37 -9.32
CA ASN A 49 3.18 -1.23 -10.10
C ASN A 49 2.94 -0.02 -9.20
N LEU A 50 3.95 0.85 -9.08
CA LEU A 50 3.87 2.04 -8.23
C LEU A 50 2.75 3.00 -8.65
N ASN A 51 2.33 3.02 -9.92
CA ASN A 51 1.21 3.87 -10.34
C ASN A 51 -0.11 3.37 -9.72
N ASP A 52 -0.32 2.06 -9.67
CA ASP A 52 -1.49 1.44 -9.04
C ASP A 52 -1.48 1.69 -7.52
N VAL A 53 -0.34 1.42 -6.87
CA VAL A 53 -0.17 1.69 -5.43
C VAL A 53 -0.44 3.15 -5.10
N MET A 54 0.15 4.10 -5.83
CA MET A 54 -0.03 5.53 -5.57
C MET A 54 -1.46 5.98 -5.89
N TRP A 55 -2.13 5.39 -6.88
CA TRP A 55 -3.55 5.61 -7.13
C TRP A 55 -4.41 5.18 -5.94
N ARG A 56 -4.12 4.02 -5.34
CA ARG A 56 -4.80 3.58 -4.10
C ARG A 56 -4.52 4.51 -2.92
N VAL A 57 -3.26 4.91 -2.73
CA VAL A 57 -2.91 5.87 -1.68
C VAL A 57 -3.65 7.20 -1.88
N GLY A 58 -3.74 7.71 -3.10
CA GLY A 58 -4.41 8.98 -3.39
C GLY A 58 -5.94 8.96 -3.24
N ASN A 59 -6.58 7.80 -3.45
CA ASN A 59 -8.05 7.70 -3.42
C ASN A 59 -8.61 7.11 -2.13
N ASN A 60 -7.87 6.22 -1.47
CA ASN A 60 -8.40 5.44 -0.35
C ASN A 60 -8.03 6.01 1.02
N VAL A 61 -7.08 6.95 1.09
CA VAL A 61 -6.47 7.43 2.34
C VAL A 61 -7.02 8.81 2.71
N ASP A 62 -7.66 8.89 3.88
CA ASP A 62 -7.73 10.13 4.65
C ASP A 62 -6.53 10.19 5.59
N PRO A 63 -5.59 11.16 5.45
CA PRO A 63 -4.33 11.13 6.18
C PRO A 63 -4.48 11.04 7.70
N ARG A 64 -5.50 11.68 8.30
CA ARG A 64 -5.67 11.65 9.75
C ARG A 64 -6.26 10.33 10.24
N ARG A 65 -7.17 9.73 9.48
CA ARG A 65 -7.83 8.47 9.81
C ARG A 65 -6.93 7.26 9.55
N ASP A 66 -6.19 7.28 8.45
CA ASP A 66 -5.62 6.07 7.85
C ASP A 66 -4.08 5.99 7.94
N MET A 67 -3.43 7.04 8.46
CA MET A 67 -2.01 7.00 8.80
C MET A 67 -1.81 6.68 10.28
N THR A 68 -0.97 5.69 10.56
CA THR A 68 -0.55 5.32 11.91
C THR A 68 0.92 5.67 12.09
N PHE A 69 1.22 6.51 13.06
CA PHE A 69 2.59 6.89 13.40
C PHE A 69 3.03 6.10 14.62
N THR A 70 4.27 5.64 14.61
CA THR A 70 4.91 4.99 15.77
C THR A 70 6.40 5.29 15.78
N ASP A 71 7.01 5.35 16.95
CA ASP A 71 8.46 5.45 17.07
C ASP A 71 9.07 4.07 17.23
N GLY A 72 10.27 3.89 16.69
CA GLY A 72 10.96 2.62 16.80
C GLY A 72 12.38 2.64 16.26
N PRO A 73 13.04 1.48 16.30
CA PRO A 73 14.42 1.35 15.85
C PRO A 73 14.53 1.58 14.34
N LEU A 74 15.56 2.30 13.92
CA LEU A 74 15.91 2.56 12.52
C LEU A 74 17.29 1.97 12.21
N ASP A 75 17.56 1.80 10.92
CA ASP A 75 18.86 1.33 10.44
C ASP A 75 19.99 2.26 10.94
N VAL A 76 21.11 1.70 11.35
CA VAL A 76 22.25 2.47 11.87
C VAL A 76 22.88 3.40 10.82
N LEU A 77 22.66 3.10 9.54
CA LEU A 77 23.12 3.88 8.40
C LEU A 77 22.00 4.74 7.80
N ASP A 78 20.88 4.95 8.51
CA ASP A 78 19.84 5.91 8.15
C ASP A 78 20.25 7.33 8.58
N HIS A 79 20.73 8.11 7.63
CA HIS A 79 21.15 9.50 7.82
C HIS A 79 19.97 10.48 7.97
N ALA A 80 18.75 10.06 7.65
CA ALA A 80 17.54 10.86 7.81
C ALA A 80 16.87 10.63 9.17
N ALA A 81 17.42 9.75 10.01
CA ALA A 81 16.95 9.57 11.37
C ALA A 81 17.29 10.82 12.22
N PRO A 82 16.35 11.32 13.06
CA PRO A 82 16.63 12.48 13.91
C PRO A 82 17.70 12.18 14.96
N VAL A 83 17.76 10.93 15.41
CA VAL A 83 18.76 10.40 16.34
C VAL A 83 19.22 9.06 15.79
N ALA A 84 20.52 8.74 15.90
CA ALA A 84 21.05 7.49 15.37
C ALA A 84 20.27 6.27 15.90
N ARG A 85 19.84 5.39 14.99
CA ARG A 85 19.13 4.12 15.26
C ARG A 85 17.70 4.25 15.80
N ILE A 86 17.12 5.45 15.87
CA ILE A 86 15.74 5.62 16.35
C ILE A 86 15.02 6.75 15.61
N GLY A 87 13.73 6.57 15.38
CA GLY A 87 12.89 7.63 14.83
C GLY A 87 11.48 7.15 14.52
N THR A 88 10.74 8.02 13.86
CA THR A 88 9.33 7.78 13.55
C THR A 88 9.16 6.95 12.29
N LYS A 89 8.13 6.12 12.32
CA LYS A 89 7.64 5.25 11.26
C LYS A 89 6.19 5.60 10.97
N ILE A 90 5.77 5.38 9.74
CA ILE A 90 4.41 5.61 9.28
C ILE A 90 3.87 4.36 8.58
N GLY A 91 2.69 3.93 9.02
CA GLY A 91 1.86 2.95 8.34
C GLY A 91 0.73 3.68 7.62
N ILE A 92 0.49 3.35 6.36
CA ILE A 92 -0.55 3.93 5.51
C ILE A 92 -1.52 2.82 5.13
N ASP A 93 -2.76 2.90 5.62
CA ASP A 93 -3.84 2.01 5.22
C ASP A 93 -4.50 2.53 3.94
N ALA A 94 -4.05 2.03 2.79
CA ALA A 94 -4.62 2.33 1.48
C ALA A 94 -5.65 1.28 1.03
N THR A 95 -6.19 0.47 1.95
CA THR A 95 -7.25 -0.50 1.64
C THR A 95 -8.62 0.16 1.50
N LYS A 96 -9.58 -0.51 0.86
CA LYS A 96 -10.99 -0.08 0.83
C LYS A 96 -11.53 -0.03 2.27
N LYS A 97 -12.22 1.06 2.61
CA LYS A 97 -12.76 1.24 3.97
C LYS A 97 -14.14 0.63 4.09
N TRP A 98 -14.37 -0.02 5.22
CA TRP A 98 -15.63 -0.69 5.51
C TRP A 98 -16.50 0.16 6.44
N ALA A 99 -17.82 -0.04 6.38
CA ALA A 99 -18.76 0.59 7.30
C ALA A 99 -18.44 0.29 8.78
N SER A 100 -17.94 -0.92 9.04
CA SER A 100 -17.48 -1.37 10.36
C SER A 100 -16.16 -0.74 10.84
N GLU A 101 -15.49 0.04 9.98
CA GLU A 101 -14.35 0.91 10.34
C GLU A 101 -14.80 2.36 10.59
N GLY A 102 -16.10 2.63 10.57
CA GLY A 102 -16.68 3.97 10.74
C GLY A 102 -16.80 4.77 9.44
N PHE A 103 -16.56 4.15 8.28
CA PHE A 103 -16.73 4.79 6.98
C PHE A 103 -18.18 4.64 6.49
N VAL A 104 -19.00 5.67 6.68
CA VAL A 104 -20.45 5.61 6.45
C VAL A 104 -20.90 5.90 5.02
N ARG A 105 -19.97 6.25 4.12
CA ARG A 105 -20.27 6.54 2.72
C ARG A 105 -20.14 5.28 1.88
N ASP A 106 -20.85 5.26 0.75
CA ASP A 106 -20.63 4.22 -0.26
C ASP A 106 -19.20 4.28 -0.78
N TRP A 107 -18.56 3.11 -0.84
CA TRP A 107 -17.24 2.98 -1.44
C TRP A 107 -17.40 2.70 -2.94
N PRO A 108 -16.78 3.50 -3.83
CA PRO A 108 -16.93 3.28 -5.27
C PRO A 108 -16.18 2.02 -5.70
N ASP A 109 -16.75 1.32 -6.68
CA ASP A 109 -16.05 0.24 -7.39
C ASP A 109 -15.05 0.79 -8.42
N ASP A 110 -14.07 -0.03 -8.77
CA ASP A 110 -13.09 0.32 -9.79
C ASP A 110 -13.72 0.29 -11.19
N ILE A 111 -13.32 1.22 -12.04
CA ILE A 111 -13.74 1.23 -13.44
C ILE A 111 -12.91 0.20 -14.20
N LEU A 112 -13.55 -0.92 -14.56
CA LEU A 112 -12.92 -2.01 -15.29
C LEU A 112 -13.39 -2.06 -16.74
N MET A 113 -12.45 -2.26 -17.66
CA MET A 113 -12.77 -2.55 -19.06
C MET A 113 -13.37 -3.96 -19.16
N GLU A 114 -14.47 -4.08 -19.90
CA GLU A 114 -15.12 -5.36 -20.15
C GLU A 114 -14.16 -6.34 -20.86
N LYS A 115 -14.23 -7.62 -20.50
CA LYS A 115 -13.20 -8.61 -20.88
C LYS A 115 -13.14 -8.78 -22.40
N THR A 116 -14.27 -8.79 -23.10
CA THR A 116 -14.27 -8.94 -24.55
C THR A 116 -13.65 -7.75 -25.26
N VAL A 117 -13.92 -6.53 -24.78
CA VAL A 117 -13.26 -5.31 -25.27
C VAL A 117 -11.75 -5.38 -25.05
N LYS A 118 -11.29 -5.75 -23.84
CA LYS A 118 -9.86 -5.84 -23.52
C LYS A 118 -9.13 -6.84 -24.42
N MET A 119 -9.74 -8.00 -24.68
CA MET A 119 -9.19 -9.00 -25.61
C MET A 119 -9.13 -8.49 -27.06
N LYS A 120 -10.20 -7.83 -27.53
CA LYS A 120 -10.27 -7.27 -28.88
C LYS A 120 -9.20 -6.21 -29.12
N ILE A 121 -9.06 -5.26 -28.19
CA ILE A 121 -8.03 -4.21 -28.28
C ILE A 121 -6.63 -4.81 -28.18
N GLY A 122 -6.42 -5.78 -27.29
CA GLY A 122 -5.13 -6.48 -27.18
C GLY A 122 -4.72 -7.19 -28.48
N ALA A 123 -5.68 -7.80 -29.20
CA ALA A 123 -5.41 -8.39 -30.51
C ALA A 123 -5.07 -7.34 -31.56
N LEU A 124 -5.83 -6.24 -31.62
CA LEU A 124 -5.61 -5.14 -32.55
C LEU A 124 -4.24 -4.46 -32.33
N LEU A 125 -3.84 -4.23 -31.09
CA LEU A 125 -2.56 -3.62 -30.77
C LEU A 125 -1.37 -4.46 -31.26
N ARG A 126 -1.49 -5.80 -31.16
CA ARG A 126 -0.48 -6.74 -31.71
C ARG A 126 -0.46 -6.72 -33.24
N GLU A 127 -1.62 -6.70 -33.89
CA GLU A 127 -1.70 -6.60 -35.35
C GLU A 127 -1.04 -5.31 -35.88
N LEU A 128 -1.17 -4.21 -35.13
CA LEU A 128 -0.57 -2.92 -35.46
C LEU A 128 0.90 -2.78 -35.03
N ASN A 129 1.52 -3.81 -34.45
CA ASN A 129 2.89 -3.78 -33.88
C ASN A 129 3.09 -2.64 -32.86
N LEU A 130 2.07 -2.33 -32.05
CA LEU A 130 2.12 -1.27 -31.03
C LEU A 130 2.44 -1.79 -29.62
N VAL A 131 2.52 -3.10 -29.47
CA VAL A 131 2.93 -3.80 -28.23
C VAL A 131 3.73 -5.04 -28.62
N GLU A 132 4.74 -5.40 -27.83
CA GLU A 132 5.50 -6.66 -27.96
C GLU A 132 4.63 -7.89 -27.68
#